data_AF-C1E2T7-F1
#
_entry.id   AF-C1E2T7-F1
#
_cell.length_a   1.000
_cell.length_b   1.000
_cell.length_c   1.000
_cell.angle_alpha   90.00
_cell.angle_beta   90.00
_cell.angle_gamma   90.00
#
_symmetry.space_group_name_H-M   'P 1'
#
loop_
_entity.id
_entity.type
_entity.pdbx_description
1 polymer ?
#
loop_
_entity_poly.entity_id
_entity_poly.type
_entity_poly.pdbx_seq_one_letter_code
_entity_poly.pdbx_strand_id
1 'polypeptide(L)'
;MGKIQRSVMPKGGRRGSTGLKGKIHRSVSRPPVKKTISRDRSKDYHGVDKLELKIRALEEEEAAGWPGCNALIIKAKVKELKNARAKLAIKDQKQER
;
A
#
# COMPACT_ATOMS: atom_id res chain seq x y z
N MET A 1 -36.59 -24.76 -4.80
CA MET A 1 -35.29 -24.50 -4.16
C MET A 1 -34.23 -24.24 -5.24
N GLY A 2 -34.25 -23.04 -5.84
CA GLY A 2 -33.26 -22.67 -6.87
C GLY A 2 -32.10 -21.92 -6.24
N LYS A 3 -30.86 -22.43 -6.37
CA LYS A 3 -29.65 -21.72 -5.92
C LYS A 3 -29.50 -20.43 -6.73
N ILE A 4 -29.37 -19.30 -6.05
CA ILE A 4 -29.01 -18.02 -6.69
C ILE A 4 -27.58 -18.14 -7.19
N GLN A 5 -27.39 -18.30 -8.49
CA GLN A 5 -26.08 -18.21 -9.12
C GLN A 5 -25.67 -16.73 -9.23
N ARG A 6 -24.47 -16.41 -8.74
CA ARG A 6 -23.87 -15.09 -8.89
C ARG A 6 -23.40 -14.92 -10.34
N SER A 7 -23.91 -13.91 -11.04
CA SER A 7 -23.44 -13.57 -12.39
C SER A 7 -21.98 -13.11 -12.34
N VAL A 8 -21.16 -13.63 -13.25
CA VAL A 8 -19.75 -13.23 -13.39
C VAL A 8 -19.72 -11.90 -14.12
N MET A 9 -19.31 -10.83 -13.44
CA MET A 9 -19.12 -9.53 -14.08
C MET A 9 -18.00 -9.61 -15.14
N PRO A 10 -18.22 -9.16 -16.38
CA PRO A 10 -17.18 -9.12 -17.40
C PRO A 10 -16.09 -8.13 -17.00
N LYS A 11 -14.84 -8.62 -16.87
CA LYS A 11 -13.65 -7.81 -16.51
C LYS A 11 -13.13 -6.92 -17.66
N GLY A 12 -14.01 -6.38 -18.50
CA GLY A 12 -13.62 -5.65 -19.71
C GLY A 12 -14.56 -4.52 -20.15
N GLY A 13 -15.61 -4.22 -19.40
CA GLY A 13 -16.52 -3.11 -19.75
C GLY A 13 -15.87 -1.75 -19.47
N ARG A 14 -15.80 -0.87 -20.47
CA ARG A 14 -15.54 0.56 -20.28
C ARG A 14 -16.45 1.08 -19.18
N ARG A 15 -15.90 1.34 -18.00
CA ARG A 15 -16.65 1.96 -16.90
C ARG A 15 -16.97 3.40 -17.29
N GLY A 16 -18.21 3.62 -17.73
CA GLY A 16 -18.86 4.92 -17.64
C GLY A 16 -19.05 5.67 -18.97
N SER A 17 -20.07 5.30 -19.75
CA SER A 17 -20.81 6.26 -20.57
C SER A 17 -22.29 6.38 -20.19
N THR A 18 -22.72 5.74 -19.10
CA THR A 18 -24.10 5.79 -18.60
C THR A 18 -24.12 6.11 -17.11
N GLY A 19 -23.85 7.38 -16.78
CA GLY A 19 -23.82 7.88 -15.41
C GLY A 19 -24.08 9.38 -15.31
N LEU A 20 -24.91 9.92 -16.20
CA LEU A 20 -25.41 11.29 -16.13
C LEU A 20 -26.77 11.30 -15.43
N LYS A 21 -26.75 11.18 -14.10
CA LYS A 21 -27.73 11.84 -13.22
C LYS A 21 -26.95 12.43 -12.06
N GLY A 22 -26.53 13.69 -12.22
CA GLY A 22 -26.00 14.48 -11.12
C GLY A 22 -24.49 14.71 -11.12
N LYS A 23 -23.92 15.24 -12.21
CA LYS A 23 -22.78 16.18 -12.11
C LYS A 23 -22.92 17.22 -13.21
N ILE A 24 -22.97 18.48 -12.77
CA ILE A 24 -22.92 19.70 -13.58
C ILE A 24 -21.96 19.48 -14.75
N HIS A 25 -22.42 19.76 -15.96
CA HIS A 25 -21.57 19.83 -17.15
C HIS A 25 -20.47 20.86 -16.89
N ARG A 26 -19.34 20.41 -16.34
CA ARG A 26 -18.10 21.19 -16.38
C ARG A 26 -17.84 21.39 -17.87
N SER A 27 -17.92 22.64 -18.31
CA SER A 27 -17.75 23.06 -19.69
C SER A 27 -16.69 22.22 -20.39
N VAL A 28 -17.10 21.64 -21.52
CA VAL A 28 -16.33 20.75 -22.39
C VAL A 28 -15.09 21.44 -23.00
N SER A 29 -14.74 22.65 -22.56
CA SER A 29 -13.70 23.49 -23.15
C SER A 29 -12.34 23.47 -22.44
N ARG A 30 -12.20 22.80 -21.28
CA ARG A 30 -10.89 22.66 -20.62
C ARG A 30 -10.34 21.26 -20.84
N PRO A 31 -9.22 21.11 -21.59
CA PRO A 31 -8.55 19.82 -21.65
C PRO A 31 -8.17 19.42 -20.22
N PRO A 32 -8.34 18.14 -19.84
CA PRO A 32 -7.95 17.67 -18.53
C PRO A 32 -6.44 17.90 -18.36
N VAL A 33 -6.07 18.91 -17.58
CA VAL A 33 -4.67 19.13 -17.20
C VAL A 33 -4.31 17.98 -16.28
N LYS A 34 -3.73 16.92 -16.85
CA LYS A 34 -3.07 15.88 -16.05
C LYS A 34 -2.04 16.61 -15.20
N LYS A 35 -2.22 16.61 -13.88
CA LYS A 35 -1.16 17.04 -12.96
C LYS A 35 0.08 16.21 -13.29
N THR A 36 1.11 16.84 -13.82
CA THR A 36 2.42 16.22 -13.98
C THR A 36 2.95 15.94 -12.59
N ILE A 37 2.83 14.67 -12.16
CA ILE A 37 3.48 14.21 -10.94
C ILE A 37 4.96 14.11 -11.27
N SER A 38 5.74 15.10 -10.86
CA SER A 38 7.20 15.00 -10.85
C SER A 38 7.59 13.92 -9.85
N ARG A 39 7.88 12.71 -10.33
CA ARG A 39 8.40 11.63 -9.49
C ARG A 39 9.86 11.94 -9.19
N ASP A 40 10.12 12.33 -7.95
CA ASP A 40 11.46 12.48 -7.44
C ASP A 40 11.84 11.17 -6.75
N ARG A 41 12.66 10.36 -7.43
CA ARG A 41 13.11 9.06 -6.92
C ARG A 41 13.78 9.22 -5.55
N SER A 42 14.55 10.29 -5.31
CA SER A 42 15.24 10.53 -4.04
C SER A 42 14.26 10.70 -2.85
N LYS A 43 13.12 11.37 -3.08
CA LYS A 43 12.08 11.55 -2.07
C LYS A 43 11.19 10.32 -1.89
N ASP A 44 10.97 9.56 -2.97
CA ASP A 44 10.26 8.29 -2.91
C ASP A 44 11.06 7.23 -2.10
N TYR A 45 12.39 7.34 -2.07
CA TYR A 45 13.28 6.43 -1.35
C TYR A 45 13.39 6.65 0.17
N HIS A 46 12.92 7.78 0.71
CA HIS A 46 12.77 7.94 2.18
C HIS A 46 11.94 6.83 2.83
N GLY A 47 11.11 6.12 2.06
CA GLY A 47 10.37 4.97 2.55
C GLY A 47 11.21 3.70 2.77
N VAL A 48 12.45 3.64 2.27
CA VAL A 48 13.42 2.55 2.52
C VAL A 48 14.19 2.86 3.80
N ASP A 49 14.80 4.04 3.89
CA ASP A 49 15.54 4.48 5.10
C ASP A 49 14.67 4.40 6.36
N LYS A 50 13.42 4.89 6.29
CA LYS A 50 12.47 4.80 7.41
C LYS A 50 12.15 3.35 7.80
N LEU A 51 12.18 2.44 6.82
CA LEU A 51 11.86 1.04 7.03
C LEU A 51 13.07 0.31 7.64
N GLU A 52 14.28 0.62 7.22
CA GLU A 52 15.52 0.14 7.83
C GLU A 52 15.68 0.62 9.28
N LEU A 53 15.44 1.91 9.54
CA LEU A 53 15.43 2.46 10.90
C LEU A 53 14.41 1.75 11.80
N LYS A 54 13.22 1.45 11.25
CA LYS A 54 12.19 0.71 11.98
C LYS A 54 12.61 -0.72 12.29
N ILE A 55 13.26 -1.41 11.36
CA ILE A 55 13.79 -2.76 11.59
C ILE A 55 14.85 -2.72 12.69
N ARG A 56 15.81 -1.80 12.59
CA ARG A 56 16.87 -1.66 13.59
C ARG A 56 16.31 -1.43 14.99
N ALA A 57 15.36 -0.51 15.14
CA ALA A 57 14.71 -0.26 16.43
C ALA A 57 14.00 -1.50 16.99
N LEU A 58 13.30 -2.27 16.14
CA LEU A 58 12.63 -3.50 16.58
C LEU A 58 13.61 -4.63 16.92
N GLU A 59 14.78 -4.69 16.26
CA GLU A 59 15.85 -5.64 16.55
C GLU A 59 16.56 -5.32 17.86
N GLU A 60 16.79 -4.04 18.16
CA GLU A 60 17.30 -3.58 19.45
C GLU A 60 16.31 -3.90 20.58
N GLU A 61 15.01 -3.67 20.36
CA GLU A 61 13.94 -4.05 21.29
C GLU A 61 13.86 -5.58 21.50
N GLU A 62 14.08 -6.37 20.44
CA GLU A 62 14.12 -7.85 20.49
C GLU A 62 15.33 -8.35 21.30
N ALA A 63 16.51 -7.76 21.07
CA ALA A 63 17.73 -8.06 21.82
C ALA A 63 17.59 -7.72 23.32
N ALA A 64 16.84 -6.66 23.64
CA ALA A 64 16.47 -6.31 25.01
C ALA A 64 15.39 -7.22 25.62
N GLY A 65 14.78 -8.12 24.84
CA GLY A 65 13.78 -9.09 25.31
C GLY A 65 12.39 -8.49 25.62
N TRP A 66 12.07 -7.31 25.08
CA TRP A 66 10.80 -6.59 25.33
C TRP A 66 10.39 -6.49 26.81
N PRO A 67 11.21 -5.83 27.65
CA PRO A 67 10.96 -5.77 29.09
C PRO A 67 9.61 -5.09 29.37
N GLY A 68 8.83 -5.68 30.28
CA GLY A 68 7.52 -5.15 30.68
C GLY A 68 6.38 -5.36 29.68
N CYS A 69 6.60 -6.06 28.56
CA CYS A 69 5.56 -6.35 27.58
C CYS A 69 4.80 -7.64 27.90
N ASN A 70 3.48 -7.63 27.69
CA ASN A 70 2.64 -8.83 27.77
C ASN A 70 2.89 -9.75 26.55
N ALA A 71 2.65 -11.06 26.70
CA ALA A 71 2.88 -12.08 25.67
C ALA A 71 2.19 -11.80 24.32
N LEU A 72 1.02 -11.13 24.32
CA LEU A 72 0.34 -10.73 23.08
C LEU A 72 1.07 -9.59 22.36
N ILE A 73 1.65 -8.65 23.10
CA ILE A 73 2.41 -7.51 22.57
C ILE A 73 3.72 -8.02 21.98
N ILE A 74 4.40 -8.90 22.69
CA ILE A 74 5.58 -9.64 22.22
C ILE A 74 5.27 -10.31 20.87
N LYS A 75 4.19 -11.10 20.78
CA LYS A 75 3.78 -11.75 19.51
C LYS A 75 3.50 -10.74 18.40
N ALA A 76 2.89 -9.60 18.71
CA ALA A 76 2.63 -8.55 17.74
C ALA A 76 3.93 -7.91 17.23
N LYS A 77 4.89 -7.63 18.12
CA LYS A 77 6.22 -7.08 17.80
C LYS A 77 7.06 -8.04 16.95
N VAL A 78 7.10 -9.33 17.28
CA VAL A 78 7.72 -10.38 16.44
C VAL A 78 7.13 -10.36 15.02
N LYS A 79 5.79 -10.34 14.92
CA LYS A 79 5.10 -10.34 13.63
C LYS A 79 5.38 -9.07 12.85
N GLU A 80 5.46 -7.93 13.53
CA GLU A 80 5.80 -6.64 12.94
C GLU A 80 7.22 -6.64 12.36
N LEU A 81 8.20 -7.14 13.11
CA LEU A 81 9.58 -7.28 12.68
C LEU A 81 9.71 -8.21 11.46
N LYS A 82 9.04 -9.37 11.48
CA LYS A 82 8.97 -10.28 10.32
C LYS A 82 8.39 -9.59 9.08
N ASN A 83 7.29 -8.86 9.22
CA ASN A 83 6.65 -8.16 8.12
C ASN A 83 7.52 -7.02 7.58
N ALA A 84 8.22 -6.30 8.45
CA ALA A 84 9.13 -5.23 8.07
C ALA A 84 10.30 -5.79 7.24
N ARG A 85 10.94 -6.87 7.70
CA ARG A 85 12.01 -7.57 6.95
C ARG A 85 11.54 -8.05 5.58
N ALA A 86 10.37 -8.68 5.50
CA ALA A 86 9.80 -9.12 4.21
C ALA A 86 9.54 -7.95 3.25
N LYS A 87 9.10 -6.80 3.78
CA LYS A 87 8.85 -5.61 2.99
C LYS A 87 10.14 -4.96 2.49
N LEU A 88 11.24 -5.01 3.25
CA LEU A 88 12.56 -4.58 2.80
C LEU A 88 13.03 -5.45 1.63
N ALA A 89 13.01 -6.78 1.79
CA ALA A 89 13.43 -7.72 0.76
C ALA A 89 12.67 -7.56 -0.57
N ILE A 90 11.35 -7.31 -0.53
CA ILE A 90 10.54 -7.04 -1.74
C ILE A 90 10.95 -5.72 -2.41
N LYS A 91 11.34 -4.71 -1.63
CA LYS A 91 11.81 -3.44 -2.19
C LYS A 91 13.18 -3.59 -2.83
N ASP A 92 14.09 -4.34 -2.20
CA ASP A 92 15.43 -4.60 -2.72
C ASP A 92 15.38 -5.39 -4.04
N GLN A 93 14.54 -6.43 -4.11
CA GLN A 93 14.32 -7.19 -5.36
C GLN A 93 13.72 -6.37 -6.50
N LYS A 94 12.97 -5.29 -6.18
CA LYS A 94 12.45 -4.36 -7.19
C LYS A 94 13.51 -3.37 -7.69
N GLN A 95 14.61 -3.20 -6.98
CA GLN A 95 15.71 -2.28 -7.35
C GLN A 95 16.71 -2.93 -8.32
N GLU A 96 16.90 -4.25 -8.31
CA GLU A 96 17.82 -4.97 -9.21
C GLU A 96 17.37 -5.06 -10.70
N ARG A 97 16.50 -4.15 -11.18
CA ARG A 97 16.07 -4.05 -12.59
C ARG A 97 16.01 -2.61 -13.06
#